data_AF-A0A117PUE1-F1
#
_entry.id   AF-A0A117PUE1-F1
#
_cell.length_a   1.000
_cell.length_b   1.000
_cell.length_c   1.000
_cell.angle_alpha   90.00
_cell.angle_beta   90.00
_cell.angle_gamma   90.00
#
_symmetry.space_group_name_H-M   'P 1'
#
loop_
_entity.id
_entity.type
_entity.pdbx_description
1 polymer ?
#
loop_
_entity_poly.entity_id
_entity_poly.type
_entity_poly.pdbx_seq_one_letter_code
_entity_poly.pdbx_strand_id
1 'polypeptide(L)'
;MTSSLIRGRPRHATAHIRVRVARAVVGAFVGAGWLMLPVMTVGERDPVPVGATGPVASAAAAEHDGSSVTDLFMPLVALGAAGALAGYGYLRRTRRARTRTTPGVVSAAPPVPTSLESERQARAALVLADDCVRGSKEELSFVEELFGNEAVEPFVHALRAAETELSAAFAIWRRYEEGVPGDETARRQALVGVVGRCAEAGRRLDAEAAALDRLRGLEQGVDAALEVAEGRFRGLAARTAAAQATAAELHQRYAPSAGAPVTGYVEQAKDRLVFATSKLNESRQSADAGEGQRAARHLRAAEGGVAQAGVLIGEVERLAAQLQEAAGLVPAALTGGEAEIAEARKAGGRTSLATGELHARLAHADGVLAAVRTELTGGPYDPLDALRRIARAVERLEAGRPGVVEAAARLVAHSAVAGAEDFVAVHRGAVGAQARARLAAAQRALGAGTGRCTDADTLATEARDLAERDVRAHGNPYPDGHPLGLTGAVLGGILLTEDPDAGPPTSYGGPQTRGRRHLP
;
A
#
# COMPACT_ATOMS: atom_id res chain seq x y z
N MET A 1 -11.88 -68.49 -12.65
CA MET A 1 -13.03 -67.86 -13.34
C MET A 1 -12.84 -66.34 -13.25
N THR A 2 -12.26 -65.76 -14.31
CA THR A 2 -12.88 -64.75 -15.22
C THR A 2 -12.98 -63.36 -14.58
N SER A 3 -12.01 -62.48 -14.81
CA SER A 3 -11.83 -61.56 -15.97
C SER A 3 -12.61 -60.25 -15.82
N SER A 4 -11.92 -59.11 -15.73
CA SER A 4 -11.87 -58.16 -16.84
C SER A 4 -10.90 -57.00 -16.57
N LEU A 5 -9.97 -56.84 -17.52
CA LEU A 5 -9.06 -55.74 -17.71
C LEU A 5 -9.78 -54.62 -18.48
N ILE A 6 -9.67 -53.36 -18.02
CA ILE A 6 -10.01 -52.20 -18.85
C ILE A 6 -8.73 -51.40 -19.11
N ARG A 7 -8.27 -51.52 -20.35
CA ARG A 7 -7.10 -50.85 -20.92
C ARG A 7 -7.59 -49.58 -21.63
N GLY A 8 -7.32 -48.41 -21.06
CA GLY A 8 -7.53 -47.11 -21.72
C GLY A 8 -6.29 -46.68 -22.50
N ARG A 9 -6.40 -46.61 -23.84
CA ARG A 9 -5.41 -45.99 -24.74
C ARG A 9 -5.41 -44.46 -24.56
N PRO A 10 -4.25 -43.78 -24.62
CA PRO A 10 -4.21 -42.32 -24.72
C PRO A 10 -4.52 -41.87 -26.16
N ARG A 11 -5.35 -40.83 -26.29
CA ARG A 11 -5.59 -40.12 -27.55
C ARG A 11 -4.47 -39.11 -27.76
N HIS A 12 -3.73 -39.26 -28.87
CA HIS A 12 -2.93 -38.17 -29.42
C HIS A 12 -3.85 -37.07 -29.95
N ALA A 13 -3.63 -35.84 -29.51
CA ALA A 13 -4.14 -34.64 -30.16
C ALA A 13 -2.96 -33.73 -30.52
N THR A 14 -2.98 -33.34 -31.79
CA THR A 14 -1.97 -32.66 -32.58
C THR A 14 -1.74 -31.19 -32.20
N ALA A 15 -0.54 -30.74 -32.52
CA ALA A 15 0.01 -29.39 -32.40
C ALA A 15 -0.93 -28.23 -32.82
N HIS A 16 -0.98 -27.19 -31.97
CA HIS A 16 -1.36 -25.83 -32.35
C HIS A 16 -0.24 -24.83 -31.99
N ILE A 17 0.95 -25.07 -32.53
CA ILE A 17 2.09 -24.14 -32.51
C ILE A 17 2.05 -23.32 -33.81
N ARG A 18 0.99 -22.54 -34.09
CA ARG A 18 0.97 -21.57 -35.23
C ARG A 18 0.00 -20.38 -35.06
N VAL A 19 -0.26 -19.90 -33.84
CA VAL A 19 -1.07 -18.66 -33.66
C VAL A 19 -0.38 -17.59 -32.79
N ARG A 20 0.79 -17.87 -32.20
CA ARG A 20 1.54 -16.88 -31.37
C ARG A 20 2.73 -16.19 -32.06
N VAL A 21 2.81 -16.22 -33.40
CA VAL A 21 3.91 -15.56 -34.14
C VAL A 21 3.43 -14.40 -35.03
N ALA A 22 2.12 -14.16 -35.15
CA ALA A 22 1.58 -13.06 -35.95
C ALA A 22 1.15 -11.81 -35.14
N ARG A 23 1.56 -11.69 -33.86
CA ARG A 23 1.27 -10.51 -33.01
C ARG A 23 2.51 -9.84 -32.40
N ALA A 24 3.69 -10.15 -32.93
CA ALA A 24 4.97 -9.58 -32.48
C ALA A 24 5.57 -8.52 -33.43
N VAL A 25 4.83 -8.05 -34.44
CA VAL A 25 5.35 -7.08 -35.44
C VAL A 25 4.60 -5.72 -35.43
N VAL A 26 3.52 -5.57 -34.65
CA VAL A 26 2.78 -4.28 -34.59
C VAL A 26 3.23 -3.39 -33.41
N GLY A 27 3.95 -3.93 -32.43
CA GLY A 27 4.45 -3.15 -31.28
C GLY A 27 5.75 -2.37 -31.51
N ALA A 28 6.41 -2.54 -32.66
CA ALA A 28 7.75 -1.97 -32.92
C ALA A 28 7.73 -0.66 -33.74
N PHE A 29 6.58 -0.18 -34.21
CA PHE A 29 6.49 1.03 -35.06
C PHE A 29 5.85 2.27 -34.40
N VAL A 30 5.43 2.19 -33.13
CA VAL A 30 4.89 3.36 -32.41
C VAL A 30 5.94 4.04 -31.50
N GLY A 31 7.09 3.41 -31.27
CA GLY A 31 8.14 3.94 -30.39
C GLY A 31 9.21 4.84 -31.03
N ALA A 32 9.25 4.97 -32.36
CA ALA A 32 10.36 5.66 -33.07
C ALA A 32 9.98 6.96 -33.78
N GLY A 33 8.70 7.36 -33.76
CA GLY A 33 8.21 8.54 -34.51
C GLY A 33 8.20 9.87 -33.75
N TRP A 34 8.58 9.89 -32.46
CA TRP A 34 8.32 11.06 -31.60
C TRP A 34 9.57 11.77 -31.06
N LEU A 35 10.76 11.39 -31.54
CA LEU A 35 12.04 11.89 -31.01
C LEU A 35 12.78 12.85 -31.94
N MET A 36 12.12 13.42 -32.94
CA MET A 36 12.70 14.48 -33.78
C MET A 36 11.64 15.49 -34.21
N LEU A 37 11.50 16.59 -33.46
CA LEU A 37 11.44 17.95 -34.02
C LEU A 37 11.49 19.02 -32.90
N PRO A 38 12.43 19.98 -32.98
CA PRO A 38 12.52 21.13 -32.08
C PRO A 38 11.73 22.32 -32.62
N VAL A 39 11.16 23.15 -31.74
CA VAL A 39 10.78 24.53 -32.12
C VAL A 39 11.34 25.52 -31.10
N MET A 40 12.30 26.29 -31.60
CA MET A 40 12.85 27.51 -31.02
C MET A 40 11.93 28.70 -31.32
N THR A 41 11.64 29.47 -30.27
CA THR A 41 11.60 30.95 -30.14
C THR A 41 11.01 31.85 -31.24
N VAL A 42 10.09 32.74 -30.85
CA VAL A 42 10.02 34.22 -31.05
C VAL A 42 9.01 34.72 -29.99
N GLY A 43 9.11 35.79 -29.21
CA GLY A 43 9.93 37.01 -29.17
C GLY A 43 9.03 38.12 -28.56
N GLU A 44 9.57 38.84 -27.57
CA GLU A 44 9.02 39.92 -26.74
C GLU A 44 7.97 40.88 -27.34
N ARG A 45 7.08 41.39 -26.46
CA ARG A 45 6.74 42.83 -26.37
C ARG A 45 6.07 43.15 -25.03
N ASP A 46 6.60 44.19 -24.39
CA ASP A 46 6.18 44.79 -23.11
C ASP A 46 5.48 46.16 -23.38
N PRO A 47 5.06 46.99 -22.39
CA PRO A 47 3.66 47.22 -22.00
C PRO A 47 3.09 48.61 -22.37
N VAL A 48 1.78 48.83 -22.13
CA VAL A 48 1.10 50.16 -22.26
C VAL A 48 0.36 50.53 -20.95
N PRO A 49 0.56 51.72 -20.36
CA PRO A 49 -0.11 52.18 -19.14
C PRO A 49 -1.10 53.34 -19.37
N VAL A 50 -2.26 53.34 -18.72
CA VAL A 50 -3.12 54.51 -18.34
C VAL A 50 -4.16 53.95 -17.33
N GLY A 51 -4.60 54.54 -16.22
CA GLY A 51 -4.39 55.82 -15.54
C GLY A 51 -5.28 55.83 -14.27
N ALA A 52 -4.94 56.68 -13.30
CA ALA A 52 -5.54 56.75 -11.97
C ALA A 52 -6.82 57.60 -11.88
N THR A 53 -7.73 57.24 -10.97
CA THR A 53 -8.59 58.16 -10.20
C THR A 53 -9.01 57.52 -8.87
N GLY A 54 -8.63 58.10 -7.72
CA GLY A 54 -9.32 57.91 -6.43
C GLY A 54 -10.27 59.09 -6.17
N PRO A 55 -10.67 59.38 -4.90
CA PRO A 55 -11.00 58.51 -3.77
C PRO A 55 -12.43 58.81 -3.22
N VAL A 56 -12.96 57.98 -2.31
CA VAL A 56 -14.06 58.40 -1.41
C VAL A 56 -13.79 57.90 0.00
N ALA A 57 -13.87 58.82 0.95
CA ALA A 57 -13.64 58.65 2.37
C ALA A 57 -14.93 58.35 3.14
N SER A 58 -14.80 57.65 4.27
CA SER A 58 -15.57 57.86 5.52
C SER A 58 -14.86 57.04 6.64
N ALA A 59 -14.08 57.69 7.52
CA ALA A 59 -14.45 58.07 8.91
C ALA A 59 -14.92 56.87 9.76
N ALA A 60 -14.05 56.34 10.66
CA ALA A 60 -13.94 56.67 12.10
C ALA A 60 -15.09 56.05 12.93
N ALA A 61 -14.95 55.50 14.13
CA ALA A 61 -13.87 55.09 15.03
C ALA A 61 -14.58 54.30 16.17
N ALA A 62 -13.92 53.39 16.86
CA ALA A 62 -14.15 53.10 18.29
C ALA A 62 -13.10 52.13 18.83
N GLU A 63 -12.30 52.61 19.79
CA GLU A 63 -11.58 51.79 20.77
C GLU A 63 -12.57 51.15 21.76
N HIS A 64 -12.25 49.95 22.24
CA HIS A 64 -12.34 49.60 23.67
C HIS A 64 -11.52 48.33 23.97
N ASP A 65 -10.41 48.59 24.68
CA ASP A 65 -9.94 48.01 25.93
C ASP A 65 -10.09 46.51 26.26
N GLY A 66 -9.01 45.98 26.83
CA GLY A 66 -8.72 44.56 27.01
C GLY A 66 -9.42 43.86 28.17
N SER A 67 -9.45 42.53 28.12
CA SER A 67 -9.43 41.68 29.32
C SER A 67 -9.02 40.23 29.01
N SER A 68 -8.10 39.76 29.85
CA SER A 68 -7.84 38.39 30.31
C SER A 68 -7.66 37.25 29.30
N VAL A 69 -6.38 37.00 29.01
CA VAL A 69 -5.79 35.69 28.71
C VAL A 69 -6.01 34.76 29.91
N THR A 70 -7.10 33.98 29.95
CA THR A 70 -7.19 32.77 30.81
C THR A 70 -8.37 31.80 30.57
N ASP A 71 -9.31 32.03 29.64
CA ASP A 71 -10.54 31.20 29.59
C ASP A 71 -10.80 30.39 28.29
N LEU A 72 -9.76 30.11 27.50
CA LEU A 72 -9.89 29.43 26.20
C LEU A 72 -9.58 27.93 26.20
N PHE A 73 -9.74 27.22 27.32
CA PHE A 73 -9.50 25.76 27.38
C PHE A 73 -10.76 24.90 27.51
N MET A 74 -11.94 25.50 27.63
CA MET A 74 -13.19 24.75 27.89
C MET A 74 -14.32 24.77 26.84
N PRO A 75 -14.23 25.46 25.67
CA PRO A 75 -15.21 25.25 24.59
C PRO A 75 -14.76 24.24 23.52
N LEU A 76 -13.49 23.82 23.47
CA LEU A 76 -12.97 22.97 22.40
C LEU A 76 -13.37 21.48 22.53
N VAL A 77 -13.81 21.06 23.72
CA VAL A 77 -14.35 19.70 23.97
C VAL A 77 -15.85 19.59 23.58
N ALA A 78 -16.59 20.71 23.54
CA ALA A 78 -18.00 20.73 23.18
C ALA A 78 -18.25 20.70 21.66
N LEU A 79 -17.30 21.20 20.85
CA LEU A 79 -17.39 21.20 19.39
C LEU A 79 -17.15 19.81 18.76
N GLY A 80 -16.45 18.91 19.46
CA GLY A 80 -16.27 17.52 19.04
C GLY A 80 -17.54 16.66 19.15
N ALA A 81 -18.45 16.99 20.08
CA ALA A 81 -19.71 16.27 20.27
C ALA A 81 -20.78 16.65 19.22
N ALA A 82 -20.75 17.90 18.71
CA ALA A 82 -21.67 18.36 17.67
C ALA A 82 -21.37 17.75 16.29
N GLY A 83 -20.09 17.54 15.96
CA GLY A 83 -19.67 16.90 14.69
C GLY A 83 -20.10 15.43 14.57
N ALA A 84 -20.10 14.69 15.69
CA ALA A 84 -20.58 13.30 15.74
C ALA A 84 -22.10 13.18 15.50
N LEU A 85 -22.88 14.15 16.00
CA LEU A 85 -24.33 14.21 15.80
C LEU A 85 -24.70 14.67 14.38
N ALA A 86 -23.91 15.54 13.75
CA ALA A 86 -24.12 15.96 12.36
C ALA A 86 -23.85 14.82 11.37
N GLY A 87 -22.78 14.03 11.58
CA GLY A 87 -22.49 12.84 10.78
C GLY A 87 -23.56 11.75 10.89
N TYR A 88 -24.09 11.52 12.10
CA TYR A 88 -25.21 10.60 12.33
C TYR A 88 -26.52 11.13 11.73
N GLY A 89 -26.76 12.44 11.80
CA GLY A 89 -27.93 13.10 11.20
C GLY A 89 -27.97 13.02 9.67
N TYR A 90 -26.81 13.13 9.01
CA TYR A 90 -26.69 13.06 7.55
C TYR A 90 -26.98 11.64 7.02
N LEU A 91 -26.44 10.60 7.66
CA LEU A 91 -26.77 9.19 7.38
C LEU A 91 -28.25 8.86 7.65
N ARG A 92 -28.88 9.53 8.63
CA ARG A 92 -30.31 9.37 8.95
C ARG A 92 -31.22 10.07 7.93
N ARG A 93 -30.79 11.21 7.37
CA ARG A 93 -31.58 11.99 6.40
C ARG A 93 -31.66 11.32 5.03
N THR A 94 -30.58 10.69 4.58
CA THR A 94 -30.56 9.92 3.31
C THR A 94 -31.44 8.67 3.38
N ARG A 95 -31.59 8.06 4.56
CA ARG A 95 -32.51 6.91 4.77
C ARG A 95 -33.99 7.29 4.86
N ARG A 96 -34.33 8.53 5.22
CA ARG A 96 -35.74 9.00 5.30
C ARG A 96 -36.34 9.45 3.96
N ALA A 97 -35.54 9.59 2.91
CA ALA A 97 -36.05 9.95 1.58
C ALA A 97 -36.71 8.78 0.81
N ARG A 98 -36.68 7.55 1.35
CA ARG A 98 -37.20 6.34 0.67
C ARG A 98 -38.51 5.78 1.22
N THR A 99 -39.18 6.44 2.17
CA THR A 99 -40.43 5.92 2.74
C THR A 99 -41.46 7.03 2.89
N ARG A 100 -42.21 7.29 1.81
CA ARG A 100 -43.51 7.94 1.91
C ARG A 100 -44.58 6.88 2.24
N THR A 101 -45.19 7.10 3.40
CA THR A 101 -46.59 6.82 3.77
C THR A 101 -46.99 5.38 4.10
N THR A 102 -47.03 5.05 5.40
CA THR A 102 -48.22 4.51 6.12
C THR A 102 -47.96 4.66 7.63
N PRO A 103 -48.89 5.21 8.46
CA PRO A 103 -48.66 5.39 9.88
C PRO A 103 -49.06 4.14 10.66
N GLY A 104 -48.08 3.47 11.28
CA GLY A 104 -48.29 2.38 12.23
C GLY A 104 -47.24 2.47 13.34
N VAL A 105 -47.69 2.51 14.59
CA VAL A 105 -46.87 2.67 15.80
C VAL A 105 -45.89 1.50 15.95
N VAL A 106 -44.58 1.77 15.87
CA VAL A 106 -43.52 0.85 16.29
C VAL A 106 -42.43 1.67 16.99
N SER A 107 -42.01 1.23 18.18
CA SER A 107 -40.98 1.83 19.03
C SER A 107 -39.82 2.46 18.24
N ALA A 108 -39.59 3.75 18.48
CA ALA A 108 -38.59 4.57 17.79
C ALA A 108 -37.18 4.47 18.43
N ALA A 109 -36.70 3.27 18.70
CA ALA A 109 -35.28 3.02 18.90
C ALA A 109 -34.82 2.11 17.74
N PRO A 110 -33.88 2.55 16.88
CA PRO A 110 -33.32 1.66 15.88
C PRO A 110 -32.68 0.45 16.57
N PRO A 111 -32.78 -0.77 16.00
CA PRO A 111 -32.13 -1.94 16.58
C PRO A 111 -30.62 -1.66 16.70
N VAL A 112 -30.05 -1.99 17.87
CA VAL A 112 -28.60 -1.93 18.09
C VAL A 112 -27.93 -2.86 17.07
N PRO A 113 -26.87 -2.44 16.35
CA PRO A 113 -26.19 -3.28 15.39
C PRO A 113 -25.76 -4.61 16.02
N THR A 114 -25.85 -5.69 15.27
CA THR A 114 -25.33 -6.99 15.71
C THR A 114 -23.80 -6.93 15.87
N SER A 115 -23.23 -7.84 16.66
CA SER A 115 -21.77 -7.94 16.86
C SER A 115 -21.04 -8.13 15.52
N LEU A 116 -21.62 -8.96 14.63
CA LEU A 116 -21.11 -9.22 13.29
C LEU A 116 -21.19 -8.01 12.34
N GLU A 117 -22.26 -7.21 12.40
CA GLU A 117 -22.34 -5.95 11.64
C GLU A 117 -21.31 -4.93 12.13
N SER A 118 -21.10 -4.84 13.45
CA SER A 118 -20.09 -3.97 14.05
C SER A 118 -18.69 -4.36 13.61
N GLU A 119 -18.39 -5.66 13.56
CA GLU A 119 -17.11 -6.17 13.09
C GLU A 119 -16.89 -5.87 11.61
N ARG A 120 -17.91 -6.10 10.76
CA ARG A 120 -17.86 -5.74 9.33
C ARG A 120 -17.60 -4.25 9.14
N GLN A 121 -18.25 -3.40 9.93
CA GLN A 121 -18.06 -1.95 9.88
C GLN A 121 -16.63 -1.55 10.28
N ALA A 122 -16.06 -2.18 11.31
CA ALA A 122 -14.68 -1.95 11.73
C ALA A 122 -13.67 -2.38 10.65
N ARG A 123 -13.87 -3.56 10.03
CA ARG A 123 -13.04 -4.05 8.92
C ARG A 123 -13.07 -3.07 7.73
N ALA A 124 -14.26 -2.62 7.33
CA ALA A 124 -14.43 -1.65 6.25
C ALA A 124 -13.75 -0.30 6.57
N ALA A 125 -13.86 0.18 7.82
CA ALA A 125 -13.23 1.41 8.25
C ALA A 125 -11.68 1.31 8.24
N LEU A 126 -11.10 0.17 8.63
CA LEU A 126 -9.65 -0.07 8.58
C LEU A 126 -9.12 -0.05 7.14
N VAL A 127 -9.78 -0.78 6.22
CA VAL A 127 -9.40 -0.80 4.79
C VAL A 127 -9.49 0.61 4.21
N LEU A 128 -10.61 1.29 4.45
CA LEU A 128 -10.84 2.63 3.92
C LEU A 128 -9.80 3.65 4.42
N ALA A 129 -9.47 3.64 5.71
CA ALA A 129 -8.49 4.55 6.29
C ALA A 129 -7.07 4.26 5.78
N ASP A 130 -6.67 3.00 5.67
CA ASP A 130 -5.35 2.62 5.11
C ASP A 130 -5.23 2.99 3.63
N ASP A 131 -6.30 2.84 2.83
CA ASP A 131 -6.33 3.32 1.44
C ASP A 131 -6.15 4.84 1.35
N CYS A 132 -6.83 5.60 2.22
CA CYS A 132 -6.70 7.06 2.26
C CYS A 132 -5.26 7.48 2.58
N VAL A 133 -4.63 6.84 3.58
CA VAL A 133 -3.24 7.10 3.95
C VAL A 133 -2.30 6.80 2.78
N ARG A 134 -2.42 5.62 2.15
CA ARG A 134 -1.57 5.22 1.02
C ARG A 134 -1.76 6.12 -0.19
N GLY A 135 -3.00 6.41 -0.58
CA GLY A 135 -3.30 7.32 -1.69
C GLY A 135 -2.83 8.75 -1.44
N SER A 136 -2.92 9.22 -0.20
CA SER A 136 -2.41 10.54 0.23
C SER A 136 -0.88 10.61 0.13
N LYS A 137 -0.18 9.56 0.60
CA LYS A 137 1.28 9.45 0.47
C LYS A 137 1.74 9.44 -0.99
N GLU A 138 1.03 8.72 -1.85
CA GLU A 138 1.32 8.69 -3.29
C GLU A 138 1.20 10.07 -3.93
N GLU A 139 0.08 10.77 -3.71
CA GLU A 139 -0.12 12.11 -4.26
C GLU A 139 0.92 13.10 -3.73
N LEU A 140 1.19 13.09 -2.42
CA LEU A 140 2.17 14.00 -1.82
C LEU A 140 3.55 13.86 -2.42
N SER A 141 3.96 12.65 -2.82
CA SER A 141 5.27 12.46 -3.45
C SER A 141 5.44 13.27 -4.75
N PHE A 142 4.37 13.52 -5.51
CA PHE A 142 4.42 14.36 -6.72
C PHE A 142 4.38 15.84 -6.37
N VAL A 143 3.59 16.22 -5.36
CA VAL A 143 3.50 17.61 -4.90
C VAL A 143 4.82 18.06 -4.29
N GLU A 144 5.48 17.20 -3.52
CA GLU A 144 6.80 17.47 -2.93
C GLU A 144 7.88 17.70 -4.00
N GLU A 145 7.86 16.95 -5.11
CA GLU A 145 8.81 17.16 -6.21
C GLU A 145 8.60 18.51 -6.92
N LEU A 146 7.35 18.95 -7.05
CA LEU A 146 7.01 20.19 -7.74
C LEU A 146 7.23 21.44 -6.86
N PHE A 147 6.87 21.37 -5.57
CA PHE A 147 6.84 22.53 -4.67
C PHE A 147 7.91 22.52 -3.58
N GLY A 148 8.61 21.41 -3.39
CA GLY A 148 9.61 21.22 -2.35
C GLY A 148 9.03 20.93 -0.97
N ASN A 149 9.90 20.49 -0.07
CA ASN A 149 9.52 19.92 1.23
C ASN A 149 8.85 20.94 2.15
N GLU A 150 9.30 22.20 2.15
CA GLU A 150 8.76 23.25 3.01
C GLU A 150 7.29 23.54 2.69
N ALA A 151 6.93 23.57 1.40
CA ALA A 151 5.56 23.84 0.96
C ALA A 151 4.59 22.71 1.34
N VAL A 152 5.09 21.47 1.48
CA VAL A 152 4.24 20.31 1.77
C VAL A 152 4.20 19.89 3.24
N GLU A 153 4.99 20.53 4.11
CA GLU A 153 5.13 20.15 5.52
C GLU A 153 3.78 20.00 6.27
N PRO A 154 2.78 20.90 6.11
CA PRO A 154 1.49 20.74 6.78
C PRO A 154 0.77 19.43 6.41
N PHE A 155 0.85 19.03 5.14
CA PHE A 155 0.24 17.80 4.65
C PHE A 155 0.99 16.57 5.11
N VAL A 156 2.32 16.63 5.13
CA VAL A 156 3.17 15.57 5.68
C VAL A 156 2.89 15.36 7.17
N HIS A 157 2.71 16.44 7.93
CA HIS A 157 2.31 16.36 9.33
C HIS A 157 0.93 15.72 9.51
N ALA A 158 -0.07 16.11 8.71
CA ALA A 158 -1.40 15.50 8.74
C ALA A 158 -1.37 14.01 8.36
N LEU A 159 -0.55 13.62 7.38
CA LEU A 159 -0.32 12.21 7.01
C LEU A 159 0.27 11.41 8.17
N ARG A 160 1.32 11.90 8.83
CA ARG A 160 1.93 11.23 10.00
C ARG A 160 0.95 11.09 11.16
N ALA A 161 0.10 12.10 11.38
CA ALA A 161 -0.96 12.03 12.39
C ALA A 161 -2.01 10.95 12.04
N ALA A 162 -2.41 10.85 10.77
CA ALA A 162 -3.32 9.82 10.29
C ALA A 162 -2.73 8.41 10.41
N GLU A 163 -1.45 8.23 10.07
CA GLU A 163 -0.71 6.97 10.26
C GLU A 163 -0.68 6.53 11.74
N THR A 164 -0.51 7.49 12.65
CA THR A 164 -0.53 7.24 14.10
C THR A 164 -1.89 6.71 14.55
N GLU A 165 -2.97 7.36 14.13
CA GLU A 165 -4.35 6.95 14.46
C GLU A 165 -4.69 5.58 13.84
N LEU A 166 -4.26 5.33 12.61
CA LEU A 166 -4.44 4.04 11.93
C LEU A 166 -3.67 2.91 12.64
N SER A 167 -2.43 3.17 13.05
CA SER A 167 -1.63 2.21 13.83
C SER A 167 -2.31 1.87 15.16
N ALA A 168 -2.88 2.87 15.84
CA ALA A 168 -3.67 2.67 17.05
C ALA A 168 -4.95 1.85 16.79
N ALA A 169 -5.65 2.09 15.67
CA ALA A 169 -6.81 1.31 15.27
C ALA A 169 -6.46 -0.18 15.06
N PHE A 170 -5.38 -0.47 14.32
CA PHE A 170 -4.91 -1.84 14.13
C PHE A 170 -4.42 -2.49 15.42
N ALA A 171 -3.91 -1.73 16.38
CA ALA A 171 -3.54 -2.27 17.70
C ALA A 171 -4.77 -2.69 18.51
N ILE A 172 -5.87 -1.93 18.44
CA ILE A 172 -7.15 -2.31 19.06
C ILE A 172 -7.73 -3.54 18.36
N TRP A 173 -7.76 -3.53 17.02
CA TRP A 173 -8.26 -4.64 16.22
C TRP A 173 -7.55 -5.97 16.54
N ARG A 174 -6.22 -5.95 16.65
CA ARG A 174 -5.45 -7.16 16.99
C ARG A 174 -5.85 -7.74 18.34
N ARG A 175 -5.92 -6.90 19.38
CA ARG A 175 -6.35 -7.38 20.72
C ARG A 175 -7.75 -8.00 20.68
N TYR A 176 -8.65 -7.38 19.91
CA TYR A 176 -9.99 -7.92 19.68
C TYR A 176 -9.95 -9.32 19.02
N GLU A 177 -9.11 -9.52 18.01
CA GLU A 177 -8.91 -10.82 17.36
C GLU A 177 -8.28 -11.86 18.30
N GLU A 178 -7.41 -11.43 19.22
CA GLU A 178 -6.81 -12.26 20.28
C GLU A 178 -7.82 -12.61 21.39
N GLY A 179 -9.07 -12.15 21.30
CA GLY A 179 -10.11 -12.43 22.29
C GLY A 179 -10.14 -11.46 23.47
N VAL A 180 -9.40 -10.36 23.40
CA VAL A 180 -9.26 -9.37 24.48
C VAL A 180 -9.89 -8.04 24.06
N PRO A 181 -10.88 -7.50 24.81
CA PRO A 181 -11.43 -8.00 26.07
C PRO A 181 -12.39 -9.18 25.87
N GLY A 182 -12.56 -10.00 26.92
CA GLY A 182 -13.46 -11.17 26.89
C GLY A 182 -14.95 -10.84 27.09
N ASP A 183 -15.26 -9.67 27.67
CA ASP A 183 -16.64 -9.22 27.89
C ASP A 183 -17.26 -8.66 26.59
N GLU A 184 -18.50 -9.06 26.27
CA GLU A 184 -19.17 -8.68 25.02
C GLU A 184 -19.43 -7.17 24.90
N THR A 185 -19.67 -6.47 26.01
CA THR A 185 -19.84 -5.01 25.98
C THR A 185 -18.51 -4.32 25.70
N ALA A 186 -17.43 -4.78 26.33
CA ALA A 186 -16.08 -4.30 26.08
C ALA A 186 -15.59 -4.63 24.65
N ARG A 187 -15.97 -5.78 24.08
CA ARG A 187 -15.72 -6.14 22.67
C ARG A 187 -16.39 -5.17 21.71
N ARG A 188 -17.67 -4.86 21.94
CA ARG A 188 -18.40 -3.85 21.15
C ARG A 188 -17.74 -2.48 21.26
N GLN A 189 -17.32 -2.08 22.46
CA GLN A 189 -16.59 -0.82 22.67
C GLN A 189 -15.25 -0.80 21.94
N ALA A 190 -14.52 -1.92 21.89
CA ALA A 190 -13.28 -2.02 21.12
C ALA A 190 -13.51 -1.78 19.63
N LEU A 191 -14.56 -2.38 19.04
CA LEU A 191 -14.92 -2.16 17.63
C LEU A 191 -15.34 -0.71 17.35
N VAL A 192 -16.09 -0.09 18.27
CA VAL A 192 -16.40 1.36 18.20
C VAL A 192 -15.11 2.19 18.25
N GLY A 193 -14.15 1.81 19.10
CA GLY A 193 -12.83 2.43 19.19
C GLY A 193 -12.05 2.34 17.88
N VAL A 194 -12.06 1.17 17.22
CA VAL A 194 -11.45 0.99 15.89
C VAL A 194 -12.06 1.96 14.88
N VAL A 195 -13.39 1.98 14.76
CA VAL A 195 -14.10 2.88 13.83
C VAL A 195 -13.80 4.34 14.13
N GLY A 196 -13.80 4.72 15.41
CA GLY A 196 -13.52 6.09 15.85
C GLY A 196 -12.11 6.57 15.48
N ARG A 197 -11.09 5.71 15.67
CA ARG A 197 -9.70 5.97 15.29
C ARG A 197 -9.53 6.10 13.77
N CYS A 198 -10.13 5.19 12.99
CA CYS A 198 -10.14 5.29 11.53
C CYS A 198 -10.81 6.58 11.05
N ALA A 199 -11.90 6.98 11.68
CA ALA A 199 -12.59 8.23 11.36
C ALA A 199 -11.74 9.46 11.70
N GLU A 200 -10.97 9.44 12.79
CA GLU A 200 -10.02 10.51 13.12
C GLU A 200 -8.87 10.58 12.11
N ALA A 201 -8.29 9.44 11.72
CA ALA A 201 -7.27 9.38 10.67
C ALA A 201 -7.78 10.01 9.36
N GLY A 202 -9.01 9.67 8.96
CA GLY A 202 -9.68 10.28 7.82
C GLY A 202 -9.87 11.79 7.97
N ARG A 203 -10.37 12.26 9.12
CA ARG A 203 -10.59 13.69 9.38
C ARG A 203 -9.29 14.51 9.27
N ARG A 204 -8.16 13.98 9.74
CA ARG A 204 -6.85 14.65 9.64
C ARG A 204 -6.46 14.92 8.19
N LEU A 205 -6.69 13.95 7.31
CA LEU A 205 -6.42 14.09 5.88
C LEU A 205 -7.47 14.98 5.19
N ASP A 206 -8.75 14.80 5.52
CA ASP A 206 -9.85 15.61 4.95
C ASP A 206 -9.68 17.11 5.25
N ALA A 207 -9.18 17.47 6.43
CA ALA A 207 -8.97 18.86 6.84
C ALA A 207 -8.00 19.61 5.92
N GLU A 208 -7.00 18.93 5.38
CA GLU A 208 -5.95 19.54 4.55
C GLU A 208 -6.19 19.39 3.04
N ALA A 209 -7.18 18.60 2.61
CA ALA A 209 -7.39 18.27 1.21
C ALA A 209 -7.61 19.50 0.31
N ALA A 210 -8.45 20.45 0.76
CA ALA A 210 -8.71 21.67 0.02
C ALA A 210 -7.48 22.61 -0.03
N ALA A 211 -6.63 22.58 1.00
CA ALA A 211 -5.39 23.35 0.99
C ALA A 211 -4.36 22.76 0.02
N LEU A 212 -4.27 21.43 -0.06
CA LEU A 212 -3.43 20.76 -1.06
C LEU A 212 -3.90 21.08 -2.48
N ASP A 213 -5.21 21.04 -2.75
CA ASP A 213 -5.74 21.38 -4.08
C ASP A 213 -5.39 22.81 -4.48
N ARG A 214 -5.46 23.76 -3.55
CA ARG A 214 -5.03 25.16 -3.80
C ARG A 214 -3.53 25.26 -4.07
N LEU A 215 -2.69 24.52 -3.33
CA LEU A 215 -1.25 24.47 -3.59
C LEU A 215 -0.99 23.94 -5.01
N ARG A 216 -1.66 22.85 -5.38
CA ARG A 216 -1.45 22.21 -6.69
C ARG A 216 -1.98 23.05 -7.85
N GLY A 217 -3.05 23.81 -7.65
CA GLY A 217 -3.60 24.71 -8.67
C GLY A 217 -4.04 24.03 -9.98
N LEU A 218 -4.35 22.73 -9.95
CA LEU A 218 -4.56 21.95 -11.18
C LEU A 218 -5.78 22.38 -12.00
N GLU A 219 -6.72 23.11 -11.41
CA GLU A 219 -7.87 23.64 -12.13
C GLU A 219 -7.51 24.88 -12.95
N GLN A 220 -6.46 25.62 -12.56
CA GLN A 220 -5.95 26.78 -13.29
C GLN A 220 -4.94 26.38 -14.38
N GLY A 221 -4.22 25.28 -14.20
CA GLY A 221 -3.30 24.73 -15.18
C GLY A 221 -2.62 23.46 -14.69
N VAL A 222 -2.40 22.51 -15.59
CA VAL A 222 -1.78 21.21 -15.28
C VAL A 222 -0.34 21.08 -15.78
N ASP A 223 0.16 22.03 -16.56
CA ASP A 223 1.39 21.88 -17.36
C ASP A 223 2.62 21.51 -16.55
N ALA A 224 2.89 22.24 -15.45
CA ALA A 224 4.04 21.95 -14.59
C ALA A 224 3.93 20.58 -13.89
N ALA A 225 2.72 20.19 -13.49
CA ALA A 225 2.48 18.90 -12.86
C ALA A 225 2.53 17.75 -13.88
N LEU A 226 2.09 17.99 -15.13
CA LEU A 226 2.27 17.07 -16.25
C LEU A 226 3.74 16.84 -16.54
N GLU A 227 4.56 17.88 -16.57
CA GLU A 227 6.00 17.76 -16.81
C GLU A 227 6.68 16.83 -15.78
N VAL A 228 6.36 17.01 -14.49
CA VAL A 228 6.83 16.13 -13.41
C VAL A 228 6.37 14.69 -13.61
N ALA A 229 5.07 14.49 -13.87
CA ALA A 229 4.52 13.14 -14.06
C ALA A 229 5.12 12.43 -15.28
N GLU A 230 5.35 13.15 -16.38
CA GLU A 230 5.98 12.66 -17.60
C GLU A 230 7.48 12.39 -17.44
N GLY A 231 8.18 13.21 -16.65
CA GLY A 231 9.57 12.98 -16.26
C GLY A 231 9.72 11.65 -15.52
N ARG A 232 8.92 11.45 -14.47
CA ARG A 232 8.88 10.18 -13.71
C ARG A 232 8.49 9.00 -14.59
N PHE A 233 7.47 9.15 -15.43
CA PHE A 233 7.05 8.13 -16.38
C PHE A 233 8.20 7.70 -17.30
N ARG A 234 8.92 8.64 -17.93
CA ARG A 234 10.04 8.35 -18.83
C ARG A 234 11.19 7.66 -18.10
N GLY A 235 11.56 8.15 -16.91
CA GLY A 235 12.60 7.52 -16.10
C GLY A 235 12.26 6.08 -15.72
N LEU A 236 10.99 5.82 -15.37
CA LEU A 236 10.53 4.49 -15.01
C LEU A 236 10.39 3.55 -16.20
N ALA A 237 9.93 4.05 -17.35
CA ALA A 237 9.89 3.30 -18.60
C ALA A 237 11.30 2.84 -19.00
N ALA A 238 12.32 3.70 -18.85
CA ALA A 238 13.72 3.34 -19.10
C ALA A 238 14.22 2.25 -18.14
N ARG A 239 13.88 2.36 -16.84
CA ARG A 239 14.25 1.36 -15.81
C ARG A 239 13.57 0.00 -15.99
N THR A 240 12.41 -0.04 -16.63
CA THR A 240 11.62 -1.28 -16.82
C THR A 240 12.42 -2.35 -17.60
N ALA A 241 13.22 -1.94 -18.58
CA ALA A 241 14.08 -2.86 -19.33
C ALA A 241 15.20 -3.44 -18.45
N ALA A 242 15.81 -2.62 -17.59
CA ALA A 242 16.82 -3.07 -16.64
C ALA A 242 16.21 -4.04 -15.61
N ALA A 243 15.03 -3.73 -15.08
CA ALA A 243 14.33 -4.61 -14.15
C ALA A 243 13.96 -5.98 -14.76
N GLN A 244 13.63 -6.03 -16.06
CA GLN A 244 13.42 -7.29 -16.77
C GLN A 244 14.71 -8.14 -16.81
N ALA A 245 15.85 -7.50 -17.08
CA ALA A 245 17.14 -8.19 -17.05
C ALA A 245 17.49 -8.67 -15.64
N THR A 246 17.27 -7.84 -14.62
CA THR A 246 17.46 -8.21 -13.21
C THR A 246 16.59 -9.42 -12.84
N ALA A 247 15.31 -9.43 -13.18
CA ALA A 247 14.42 -10.56 -12.89
C ALA A 247 14.89 -11.85 -13.59
N ALA A 248 15.39 -11.75 -14.82
CA ALA A 248 15.97 -12.89 -15.53
C ALA A 248 17.27 -13.40 -14.86
N GLU A 249 18.13 -12.50 -14.36
CA GLU A 249 19.33 -12.87 -13.61
C GLU A 249 18.97 -13.58 -12.30
N LEU A 250 17.97 -13.09 -11.56
CA LEU A 250 17.50 -13.73 -10.33
C LEU A 250 17.08 -15.18 -10.59
N HIS A 251 16.37 -15.42 -11.69
CA HIS A 251 15.93 -16.76 -12.08
C HIS A 251 17.08 -17.70 -12.46
N GLN A 252 18.18 -17.17 -13.00
CA GLN A 252 19.36 -17.97 -13.35
C GLN A 252 20.25 -18.28 -12.14
N ARG A 253 20.37 -17.33 -11.20
CA ARG A 253 21.34 -17.37 -10.12
C ARG A 253 20.83 -18.07 -8.86
N TYR A 254 19.54 -17.93 -8.56
CA TYR A 254 18.95 -18.41 -7.30
C TYR A 254 17.87 -19.47 -7.56
N ALA A 255 17.48 -20.18 -6.49
CA ALA A 255 16.35 -21.10 -6.58
C ALA A 255 15.05 -20.36 -6.93
N PRO A 256 14.06 -21.03 -7.59
CA PRO A 256 12.80 -20.38 -7.97
C PRO A 256 12.04 -19.72 -6.81
N SER A 257 12.18 -20.24 -5.58
CA SER A 257 11.56 -19.64 -4.38
C SER A 257 12.08 -18.23 -4.09
N ALA A 258 13.35 -17.95 -4.40
CA ALA A 258 13.98 -16.65 -4.13
C ALA A 258 13.37 -15.53 -4.98
N GLY A 259 13.00 -15.82 -6.23
CA GLY A 259 12.36 -14.88 -7.15
C GLY A 259 10.83 -14.92 -7.14
N ALA A 260 10.22 -15.86 -6.41
CA ALA A 260 8.76 -16.03 -6.38
C ALA A 260 8.01 -14.73 -6.00
N PRO A 261 8.44 -13.93 -5.00
CA PRO A 261 7.69 -12.74 -4.58
C PRO A 261 7.48 -11.67 -5.67
N VAL A 262 8.41 -11.56 -6.62
CA VAL A 262 8.39 -10.55 -7.70
C VAL A 262 7.97 -11.12 -9.05
N THR A 263 7.48 -12.36 -9.08
CA THR A 263 7.05 -12.98 -10.33
C THR A 263 5.92 -12.19 -10.97
N GLY A 264 6.10 -11.79 -12.22
CA GLY A 264 5.12 -11.00 -12.99
C GLY A 264 5.13 -9.50 -12.69
N TYR A 265 5.98 -8.99 -11.80
CA TYR A 265 5.97 -7.57 -11.41
C TYR A 265 6.34 -6.64 -12.55
N VAL A 266 7.27 -7.05 -13.41
CA VAL A 266 7.64 -6.26 -14.59
C VAL A 266 6.47 -6.15 -15.58
N GLU A 267 5.67 -7.20 -15.74
CA GLU A 267 4.47 -7.15 -16.59
C GLU A 267 3.39 -6.27 -15.98
N GLN A 268 3.14 -6.39 -14.67
CA GLN A 268 2.22 -5.49 -13.97
C GLN A 268 2.66 -4.02 -14.04
N ALA A 269 3.96 -3.75 -13.96
CA ALA A 269 4.52 -2.40 -14.09
C ALA A 269 4.27 -1.84 -15.50
N LYS A 270 4.47 -2.65 -16.54
CA LYS A 270 4.12 -2.28 -17.92
C LYS A 270 2.63 -1.96 -18.05
N ASP A 271 1.74 -2.76 -17.45
CA ASP A 271 0.30 -2.50 -17.47
C ASP A 271 -0.04 -1.14 -16.81
N ARG A 272 0.60 -0.83 -15.67
CA ARG A 272 0.44 0.48 -15.00
C ARG A 272 0.99 1.64 -15.85
N LEU A 273 2.11 1.44 -16.55
CA LEU A 273 2.68 2.43 -17.46
C LEU A 273 1.80 2.66 -18.69
N VAL A 274 1.18 1.61 -19.26
CA VAL A 274 0.21 1.74 -20.36
C VAL A 274 -1.00 2.57 -19.90
N PHE A 275 -1.55 2.25 -18.72
CA PHE A 275 -2.63 3.03 -18.13
C PHE A 275 -2.21 4.50 -17.92
N ALA A 276 -1.05 4.74 -17.32
CA ALA A 276 -0.54 6.09 -17.09
C ALA A 276 -0.36 6.88 -18.40
N THR A 277 0.15 6.25 -19.46
CA THR A 277 0.32 6.89 -20.77
C THR A 277 -1.01 7.38 -21.34
N SER A 278 -2.06 6.55 -21.27
CA SER A 278 -3.41 6.95 -21.71
C SER A 278 -3.89 8.17 -20.93
N LYS A 279 -3.73 8.14 -19.60
CA LYS A 279 -4.18 9.22 -18.71
C LYS A 279 -3.37 10.51 -18.85
N LEU A 280 -2.06 10.45 -19.14
CA LEU A 280 -1.27 11.64 -19.47
C LEU A 280 -1.76 12.28 -20.78
N ASN A 281 -2.04 11.47 -21.81
CA ASN A 281 -2.56 11.99 -23.08
C ASN A 281 -3.96 12.60 -22.94
N GLU A 282 -4.87 11.93 -22.23
CA GLU A 282 -6.19 12.46 -21.92
C GLU A 282 -6.10 13.77 -21.12
N SER A 283 -5.16 13.86 -20.17
CA SER A 283 -4.93 15.08 -19.41
C SER A 283 -4.51 16.26 -20.30
N ARG A 284 -3.58 16.05 -21.24
CA ARG A 284 -3.16 17.09 -22.19
C ARG A 284 -4.32 17.54 -23.08
N GLN A 285 -5.06 16.59 -23.66
CA GLN A 285 -6.21 16.90 -24.52
C GLN A 285 -7.28 17.73 -23.78
N SER A 286 -7.59 17.36 -22.53
CA SER A 286 -8.50 18.15 -21.71
C SER A 286 -7.93 19.52 -21.35
N ALA A 287 -6.62 19.66 -21.12
CA ALA A 287 -5.99 20.95 -20.87
C ALA A 287 -6.09 21.87 -22.09
N ASP A 288 -5.76 21.35 -23.28
CA ASP A 288 -5.84 22.07 -24.55
C ASP A 288 -7.29 22.49 -24.89
N ALA A 289 -8.28 21.70 -24.46
CA ALA A 289 -9.69 21.99 -24.60
C ALA A 289 -10.25 22.97 -23.54
N GLY A 290 -9.43 23.45 -22.60
CA GLY A 290 -9.86 24.32 -21.50
C GLY A 290 -10.65 23.60 -20.40
N GLU A 291 -10.61 22.27 -20.35
CA GLU A 291 -11.34 21.42 -19.41
C GLU A 291 -10.49 21.07 -18.18
N GLY A 292 -10.03 22.08 -17.43
CA GLY A 292 -9.06 21.93 -16.34
C GLY A 292 -9.43 20.87 -15.30
N GLN A 293 -10.70 20.76 -14.91
CA GLN A 293 -11.16 19.71 -13.97
C GLN A 293 -10.99 18.29 -14.53
N ARG A 294 -11.27 18.09 -15.83
CA ARG A 294 -11.05 16.79 -16.49
C ARG A 294 -9.57 16.51 -16.60
N ALA A 295 -8.77 17.49 -17.02
CA ALA A 295 -7.32 17.38 -17.10
C ALA A 295 -6.73 16.93 -15.76
N ALA A 296 -7.08 17.62 -14.68
CA ALA A 296 -6.60 17.33 -13.34
C ALA A 296 -7.03 15.93 -12.82
N ARG A 297 -8.22 15.45 -13.23
CA ARG A 297 -8.66 14.07 -12.96
C ARG A 297 -7.77 13.05 -13.69
N HIS A 298 -7.54 13.23 -14.98
CA HIS A 298 -6.69 12.33 -15.76
C HIS A 298 -5.25 12.34 -15.25
N LEU A 299 -4.68 13.51 -14.93
CA LEU A 299 -3.36 13.63 -14.32
C LEU A 299 -3.25 12.84 -13.01
N ARG A 300 -4.21 12.98 -12.08
CA ARG A 300 -4.18 12.20 -10.81
C ARG A 300 -4.18 10.69 -11.03
N ALA A 301 -4.96 10.21 -12.01
CA ALA A 301 -4.97 8.80 -12.36
C ALA A 301 -3.60 8.35 -12.92
N ALA A 302 -2.99 9.16 -13.79
CA ALA A 302 -1.66 8.89 -14.33
C ALA A 302 -0.59 8.80 -13.24
N GLU A 303 -0.56 9.77 -12.32
CA GLU A 303 0.37 9.79 -11.19
C GLU A 303 0.27 8.53 -10.32
N GLY A 304 -0.96 8.07 -10.04
CA GLY A 304 -1.18 6.80 -9.33
C GLY A 304 -0.59 5.59 -10.09
N GLY A 305 -0.78 5.54 -11.41
CA GLY A 305 -0.18 4.53 -12.27
C GLY A 305 1.35 4.54 -12.23
N VAL A 306 1.96 5.72 -12.36
CA VAL A 306 3.42 5.91 -12.30
C VAL A 306 3.97 5.51 -10.93
N ALA A 307 3.31 5.91 -9.84
CA ALA A 307 3.73 5.55 -8.48
C ALA A 307 3.75 4.02 -8.27
N GLN A 308 2.67 3.33 -8.66
CA GLN A 308 2.59 1.87 -8.49
C GLN A 308 3.56 1.10 -9.38
N ALA A 309 3.76 1.54 -10.62
CA ALA A 309 4.81 0.98 -11.46
C ALA A 309 6.19 1.14 -10.78
N GLY A 310 6.43 2.27 -10.10
CA GLY A 310 7.66 2.54 -9.36
C GLY A 310 7.87 1.55 -8.21
N VAL A 311 6.81 1.24 -7.45
CA VAL A 311 6.84 0.24 -6.37
C VAL A 311 7.19 -1.15 -6.93
N LEU A 312 6.51 -1.58 -8.00
CA LEU A 312 6.73 -2.89 -8.61
C LEU A 312 8.17 -3.07 -9.13
N ILE A 313 8.70 -2.06 -9.83
CA ILE A 313 10.08 -2.08 -10.33
C ILE A 313 11.09 -2.01 -9.18
N GLY A 314 10.83 -1.15 -8.20
CA GLY A 314 11.68 -1.01 -7.01
C GLY A 314 11.78 -2.29 -6.18
N GLU A 315 10.71 -3.08 -6.07
CA GLU A 315 10.75 -4.36 -5.35
C GLU A 315 11.65 -5.38 -6.05
N VAL A 316 11.65 -5.44 -7.39
CA VAL A 316 12.55 -6.34 -8.15
C VAL A 316 14.02 -5.99 -7.88
N GLU A 317 14.36 -4.70 -7.96
CA GLU A 317 15.72 -4.21 -7.71
C GLU A 317 16.14 -4.44 -6.25
N ARG A 318 15.24 -4.15 -5.29
CA ARG A 318 15.51 -4.33 -3.87
C ARG A 318 15.69 -5.81 -3.50
N LEU A 319 14.83 -6.69 -4.02
CA LEU A 319 14.96 -8.13 -3.79
C LEU A 319 16.29 -8.65 -4.32
N ALA A 320 16.75 -8.17 -5.48
CA ALA A 320 18.05 -8.55 -6.02
C ALA A 320 19.21 -8.18 -5.09
N ALA A 321 19.20 -6.94 -4.57
CA ALA A 321 20.19 -6.49 -3.60
C ALA A 321 20.13 -7.31 -2.29
N GLN A 322 18.93 -7.58 -1.77
CA GLN A 322 18.73 -8.36 -0.55
C GLN A 322 19.17 -9.81 -0.69
N LEU A 323 18.94 -10.44 -1.86
CA LEU A 323 19.42 -11.80 -2.12
C LEU A 323 20.95 -11.86 -2.20
N GLN A 324 21.59 -10.85 -2.79
CA GLN A 324 23.04 -10.75 -2.83
C GLN A 324 23.62 -10.55 -1.42
N GLU A 325 23.04 -9.65 -0.62
CA GLU A 325 23.43 -9.44 0.78
C GLU A 325 23.25 -10.72 1.60
N ALA A 326 22.09 -11.37 1.47
CA ALA A 326 21.80 -12.61 2.16
C ALA A 326 22.77 -13.73 1.77
N ALA A 327 23.10 -13.86 0.48
CA ALA A 327 24.09 -14.85 0.02
C ALA A 327 25.46 -14.64 0.67
N GLY A 328 25.91 -13.39 0.81
CA GLY A 328 27.15 -13.06 1.51
C GLY A 328 27.09 -13.34 3.02
N LEU A 329 25.90 -13.25 3.63
CA LEU A 329 25.71 -13.44 5.07
C LEU A 329 25.56 -14.92 5.49
N VAL A 330 25.08 -15.79 4.60
CA VAL A 330 24.81 -17.21 4.91
C VAL A 330 26.01 -17.96 5.53
N PRO A 331 27.25 -17.89 5.01
CA PRO A 331 28.39 -18.59 5.62
C PRO A 331 28.69 -18.14 7.06
N ALA A 332 28.58 -16.84 7.31
CA ALA A 332 28.79 -16.28 8.64
C ALA A 332 27.64 -16.65 9.59
N ALA A 333 26.39 -16.69 9.10
CA ALA A 333 25.23 -17.10 9.88
C ALA A 333 25.30 -18.60 10.26
N LEU A 334 25.80 -19.47 9.37
CA LEU A 334 26.08 -20.87 9.67
C LEU A 334 27.09 -21.01 10.82
N THR A 335 28.22 -20.30 10.71
CA THR A 335 29.28 -20.32 11.74
C THR A 335 28.76 -19.75 13.07
N GLY A 336 27.99 -18.67 13.03
CA GLY A 336 27.35 -18.08 14.21
C GLY A 336 26.35 -19.03 14.87
N GLY A 337 25.52 -19.69 14.08
CA GLY A 337 24.55 -20.68 14.57
C GLY A 337 25.21 -21.89 15.22
N GLU A 338 26.31 -22.40 14.65
CA GLU A 338 27.10 -23.48 15.27
C GLU A 338 27.66 -23.07 16.62
N ALA A 339 28.16 -21.84 16.74
CA ALA A 339 28.68 -21.32 18.00
C ALA A 339 27.57 -21.20 19.05
N GLU A 340 26.38 -20.72 18.69
CA GLU A 340 25.24 -20.64 19.60
C GLU A 340 24.73 -22.03 20.03
N ILE A 341 24.69 -23.01 19.12
CA ILE A 341 24.38 -24.41 19.45
C ILE A 341 25.40 -24.98 20.44
N ALA A 342 26.70 -24.76 20.20
CA ALA A 342 27.76 -25.24 21.08
C ALA A 342 27.66 -24.66 22.50
N GLU A 343 27.33 -23.36 22.61
CA GLU A 343 27.09 -22.71 23.89
C GLU A 343 25.81 -23.23 24.56
N ALA A 344 24.71 -23.40 23.83
CA ALA A 344 23.46 -23.96 24.38
C ALA A 344 23.68 -25.38 24.97
N ARG A 345 24.53 -26.20 24.35
CA ARG A 345 24.95 -27.50 24.92
C ARG A 345 25.69 -27.35 26.24
N LYS A 346 26.65 -26.42 26.33
CA LYS A 346 27.39 -26.14 27.57
C LYS A 346 26.49 -25.59 28.67
N ALA A 347 25.50 -24.79 28.29
CA ALA A 347 24.57 -24.15 29.19
C ALA A 347 23.45 -25.07 29.70
N GLY A 348 23.42 -26.37 29.34
CA GLY A 348 22.32 -27.33 29.50
C GLY A 348 21.66 -27.56 30.87
N GLY A 349 21.93 -26.72 31.87
CA GLY A 349 21.19 -26.61 33.14
C GLY A 349 20.77 -25.17 33.53
N ARG A 350 20.98 -24.17 32.66
CA ARG A 350 20.64 -22.73 32.87
C ARG A 350 19.50 -22.24 31.99
N THR A 351 19.01 -23.08 31.09
CA THR A 351 17.89 -22.78 30.19
C THR A 351 16.56 -23.12 30.88
N SER A 352 15.49 -22.42 30.52
CA SER A 352 14.14 -22.66 31.06
C SER A 352 13.54 -24.01 30.61
N LEU A 353 14.17 -24.65 29.63
CA LEU A 353 13.68 -25.82 28.93
C LEU A 353 13.97 -27.11 29.70
N ALA A 354 13.01 -28.03 29.67
CA ALA A 354 13.24 -29.40 30.11
C ALA A 354 14.37 -30.03 29.28
N THR A 355 15.22 -30.85 29.90
CA THR A 355 16.40 -31.43 29.25
C THR A 355 16.09 -32.18 27.94
N GLY A 356 14.97 -32.92 27.90
CA GLY A 356 14.53 -33.61 26.68
C GLY A 356 14.12 -32.66 25.55
N GLU A 357 13.45 -31.55 25.89
CA GLU A 357 13.06 -30.51 24.94
C GLU A 357 14.29 -29.80 24.38
N LEU A 358 15.25 -29.43 25.24
CA LEU A 358 16.51 -28.84 24.81
C LEU A 358 17.27 -29.77 23.85
N HIS A 359 17.34 -31.07 24.15
CA HIS A 359 18.01 -32.04 23.29
C HIS A 359 17.35 -32.14 21.90
N ALA A 360 16.01 -32.16 21.85
CA ALA A 360 15.28 -32.19 20.59
C ALA A 360 15.52 -30.91 19.75
N ARG A 361 15.52 -29.73 20.39
CA ARG A 361 15.79 -28.46 19.70
C ARG A 361 17.21 -28.36 19.18
N LEU A 362 18.20 -28.83 19.95
CA LEU A 362 19.60 -28.88 19.51
C LEU A 362 19.77 -29.79 18.29
N ALA A 363 19.21 -31.00 18.32
CA ALA A 363 19.26 -31.93 17.19
C ALA A 363 18.57 -31.36 15.94
N HIS A 364 17.44 -30.67 16.12
CA HIS A 364 16.77 -29.96 15.03
C HIS A 364 17.67 -28.85 14.45
N ALA A 365 18.28 -28.03 15.30
CA ALA A 365 19.15 -26.94 14.86
C ALA A 365 20.37 -27.46 14.08
N ASP A 366 21.04 -28.51 14.57
CA ASP A 366 22.15 -29.16 13.84
C ASP A 366 21.70 -29.64 12.46
N GLY A 367 20.54 -30.31 12.39
CA GLY A 367 19.97 -30.79 11.14
C GLY A 367 19.67 -29.67 10.15
N VAL A 368 19.12 -28.54 10.62
CA VAL A 368 18.87 -27.36 9.79
C VAL A 368 20.18 -26.78 9.25
N LEU A 369 21.20 -26.58 10.09
CA LEU A 369 22.47 -26.03 9.63
C LEU A 369 23.19 -26.97 8.65
N ALA A 370 23.06 -28.29 8.83
CA ALA A 370 23.61 -29.28 7.90
C ALA A 370 22.89 -29.27 6.54
N ALA A 371 21.56 -29.15 6.54
CA ALA A 371 20.77 -29.01 5.33
C ALA A 371 21.17 -27.74 4.54
N VAL A 372 21.28 -26.60 5.21
CA VAL A 372 21.68 -25.33 4.57
C VAL A 372 23.10 -25.41 3.98
N ARG A 373 24.06 -26.07 4.65
CA ARG A 373 25.41 -26.30 4.08
C ARG A 373 25.37 -27.15 2.81
N THR A 374 24.48 -28.14 2.78
CA THR A 374 24.31 -29.02 1.62
C THR A 374 23.73 -28.22 0.44
N GLU A 375 22.71 -27.39 0.67
CA GLU A 375 22.14 -26.50 -0.34
C GLU A 375 23.15 -25.49 -0.88
N LEU A 376 23.94 -24.88 0.01
CA LEU A 376 24.97 -23.89 -0.35
C LEU A 376 26.00 -24.44 -1.35
N THR A 377 26.29 -25.75 -1.28
CA THR A 377 27.26 -26.42 -2.17
C THR A 377 26.59 -27.20 -3.32
N GLY A 378 25.26 -27.34 -3.28
CA GLY A 378 24.48 -28.19 -4.18
C GLY A 378 23.92 -27.49 -5.42
N GLY A 379 24.02 -26.17 -5.53
CA GLY A 379 23.56 -25.39 -6.69
C GLY A 379 22.82 -24.12 -6.31
N PRO A 380 21.94 -23.60 -7.19
CA PRO A 380 21.08 -22.45 -6.88
C PRO A 380 20.20 -22.75 -5.67
N TYR A 381 20.26 -21.86 -4.68
CA TYR A 381 19.47 -21.94 -3.43
C TYR A 381 18.78 -20.60 -3.19
N ASP A 382 17.98 -20.52 -2.12
CA ASP A 382 17.33 -19.29 -1.67
C ASP A 382 18.05 -18.75 -0.42
N PRO A 383 18.89 -17.71 -0.55
CA PRO A 383 19.64 -17.18 0.56
C PRO A 383 18.79 -16.59 1.68
N LEU A 384 17.65 -15.95 1.35
CA LEU A 384 16.77 -15.38 2.37
C LEU A 384 16.06 -16.48 3.16
N ASP A 385 15.63 -17.55 2.49
CA ASP A 385 15.07 -18.72 3.17
C ASP A 385 16.13 -19.45 4.02
N ALA A 386 17.36 -19.61 3.52
CA ALA A 386 18.45 -20.19 4.28
C ALA A 386 18.73 -19.42 5.58
N LEU A 387 18.83 -18.08 5.50
CA LEU A 387 18.97 -17.23 6.68
C LEU A 387 17.78 -17.35 7.63
N ARG A 388 16.54 -17.38 7.09
CA ARG A 388 15.32 -17.55 7.88
C ARG A 388 15.34 -18.85 8.68
N ARG A 389 15.73 -19.96 8.04
CA ARG A 389 15.83 -21.27 8.70
C ARG A 389 16.91 -21.30 9.76
N ILE A 390 18.09 -20.71 9.51
CA ILE A 390 19.17 -20.59 10.50
C ILE A 390 18.67 -19.80 11.72
N ALA A 391 18.12 -18.60 11.50
CA ALA A 391 17.64 -17.73 12.58
C ALA A 391 16.57 -18.41 13.44
N ARG A 392 15.54 -19.00 12.82
CA ARG A 392 14.46 -19.71 13.52
C ARG A 392 14.96 -20.94 14.29
N ALA A 393 15.95 -21.66 13.76
CA ALA A 393 16.51 -22.83 14.43
C ALA A 393 17.26 -22.45 15.72
N VAL A 394 18.04 -21.38 15.66
CA VAL A 394 18.89 -20.91 16.77
C VAL A 394 18.07 -20.17 17.84
N GLU A 395 17.11 -19.33 17.45
CA GLU A 395 16.25 -18.60 18.38
C GLU A 395 15.51 -19.52 19.37
N ARG A 396 15.08 -20.69 18.92
CA ARG A 396 14.39 -21.69 19.77
C ARG A 396 15.27 -22.24 20.89
N LEU A 397 16.58 -22.05 20.84
CA LEU A 397 17.49 -22.49 21.89
C LEU A 397 17.49 -21.53 23.10
N GLU A 398 16.84 -20.36 23.00
CA GLU A 398 16.81 -19.33 24.06
C GLU A 398 18.21 -18.90 24.53
N ALA A 399 19.24 -19.11 23.70
CA ALA A 399 20.63 -18.75 24.01
C ALA A 399 20.88 -17.23 23.89
N GLY A 400 20.07 -16.55 23.06
CA GLY A 400 19.84 -15.10 23.08
C GLY A 400 21.10 -14.24 23.02
N ARG A 401 21.96 -14.43 22.02
CA ARG A 401 23.14 -13.57 21.84
C ARG A 401 22.99 -12.60 20.66
N PRO A 402 23.37 -11.32 20.84
CA PRO A 402 23.54 -10.45 19.70
C PRO A 402 24.70 -10.92 18.84
N GLY A 403 24.49 -10.97 17.53
CA GLY A 403 25.48 -11.51 16.60
C GLY A 403 24.99 -11.61 15.17
N VAL A 404 25.68 -12.45 14.39
CA VAL A 404 25.41 -12.61 12.96
C VAL A 404 24.04 -13.24 12.69
N VAL A 405 23.58 -14.14 13.57
CA VAL A 405 22.25 -14.77 13.45
C VAL A 405 21.12 -13.75 13.66
N GLU A 406 21.31 -12.81 14.59
CA GLU A 406 20.37 -11.68 14.78
C GLU A 406 20.37 -10.74 13.57
N ALA A 407 21.56 -10.44 13.01
CA ALA A 407 21.65 -9.65 11.78
C ALA A 407 20.93 -10.33 10.60
N ALA A 408 21.05 -11.65 10.49
CA ALA A 408 20.31 -12.45 9.51
C ALA A 408 18.79 -12.40 9.74
N ALA A 409 18.33 -12.57 10.99
CA ALA A 409 16.92 -12.46 11.35
C ALA A 409 16.35 -11.08 10.98
N ARG A 410 17.12 -10.02 11.25
CA ARG A 410 16.75 -8.65 10.89
C ARG A 410 16.66 -8.44 9.38
N LEU A 411 17.65 -8.87 8.60
CA LEU A 411 17.61 -8.76 7.13
C LEU A 411 16.36 -9.46 6.56
N VAL A 412 16.09 -10.69 7.02
CA VAL A 412 14.91 -11.48 6.61
C VAL A 412 13.62 -10.75 6.98
N ALA A 413 13.51 -10.24 8.21
CA ALA A 413 12.33 -9.52 8.68
C ALA A 413 12.08 -8.23 7.88
N HIS A 414 13.11 -7.43 7.61
CA HIS A 414 13.00 -6.23 6.78
C HIS A 414 12.58 -6.57 5.34
N SER A 415 13.15 -7.62 4.74
CA SER A 415 12.77 -8.08 3.40
C SER A 415 11.30 -8.52 3.36
N ALA A 416 10.86 -9.34 4.31
CA ALA A 416 9.48 -9.81 4.39
C ALA A 416 8.47 -8.67 4.61
N VAL A 417 8.75 -7.75 5.54
CA VAL A 417 7.88 -6.59 5.81
C VAL A 417 7.79 -5.68 4.58
N ALA A 418 8.90 -5.38 3.92
CA ALA A 418 8.91 -4.54 2.73
C ALA A 418 8.13 -5.19 1.56
N GLY A 419 8.34 -6.49 1.30
CA GLY A 419 7.61 -7.20 0.25
C GLY A 419 6.11 -7.35 0.53
N ALA A 420 5.72 -7.45 1.80
CA ALA A 420 4.30 -7.42 2.18
C ALA A 420 3.70 -6.01 2.03
N GLU A 421 4.44 -4.96 2.42
CA GLU A 421 3.99 -3.57 2.29
C GLU A 421 3.77 -3.14 0.83
N ASP A 422 4.71 -3.47 -0.04
CA ASP A 422 4.65 -3.16 -1.47
C ASP A 422 3.52 -3.92 -2.16
N PHE A 423 3.32 -5.20 -1.82
CA PHE A 423 2.19 -5.99 -2.34
C PHE A 423 0.85 -5.35 -1.99
N VAL A 424 0.67 -4.99 -0.72
CA VAL A 424 -0.55 -4.32 -0.26
C VAL A 424 -0.71 -2.98 -0.96
N ALA A 425 0.37 -2.22 -1.17
CA ALA A 425 0.30 -0.91 -1.82
C ALA A 425 -0.24 -0.98 -3.26
N VAL A 426 0.22 -1.96 -4.05
CA VAL A 426 -0.11 -2.08 -5.49
C VAL A 426 -1.33 -2.96 -5.80
N HIS A 427 -1.89 -3.61 -4.77
CA HIS A 427 -3.11 -4.41 -4.84
C HIS A 427 -4.19 -3.99 -3.83
N ARG A 428 -4.09 -2.78 -3.27
CA ARG A 428 -4.98 -2.32 -2.17
C ARG A 428 -6.47 -2.36 -2.50
N GLY A 429 -6.86 -2.31 -3.77
CA GLY A 429 -8.27 -2.42 -4.18
C GLY A 429 -8.89 -3.78 -3.86
N ALA A 430 -8.09 -4.85 -3.77
CA ALA A 430 -8.55 -6.19 -3.42
C ALA A 430 -8.20 -6.61 -1.98
N VAL A 431 -7.13 -6.07 -1.40
CA VAL A 431 -6.59 -6.54 -0.11
C VAL A 431 -7.43 -6.07 1.08
N GLY A 432 -7.91 -7.04 1.87
CA GLY A 432 -8.81 -6.82 3.00
C GLY A 432 -8.12 -6.49 4.32
N ALA A 433 -8.95 -6.29 5.36
CA ALA A 433 -8.50 -5.84 6.68
C ALA A 433 -7.53 -6.80 7.39
N GLN A 434 -7.67 -8.12 7.19
CA GLN A 434 -6.85 -9.12 7.89
C GLN A 434 -5.39 -9.06 7.45
N ALA A 435 -5.13 -9.03 6.14
CA ALA A 435 -3.78 -8.87 5.60
C ALA A 435 -3.13 -7.58 6.11
N ARG A 436 -3.88 -6.46 6.05
CA ARG A 436 -3.41 -5.15 6.52
C ARG A 436 -3.12 -5.14 8.03
N ALA A 437 -3.95 -5.82 8.83
CA ALA A 437 -3.74 -5.96 10.27
C ALA A 437 -2.47 -6.77 10.60
N ARG A 438 -2.20 -7.85 9.86
CA ARG A 438 -0.96 -8.64 9.99
C ARG A 438 0.27 -7.83 9.55
N LEU A 439 0.18 -7.05 8.47
CA LEU A 439 1.26 -6.15 8.04
C LEU A 439 1.55 -5.08 9.09
N ALA A 440 0.52 -4.37 9.58
CA ALA A 440 0.67 -3.39 10.65
C ALA A 440 1.25 -4.04 11.91
N ALA A 441 0.98 -5.33 12.12
CA ALA A 441 1.56 -6.08 13.20
C ALA A 441 3.05 -6.38 13.05
N ALA A 442 3.45 -6.79 11.85
CA ALA A 442 4.83 -7.02 11.49
C ALA A 442 5.66 -5.73 11.60
N GLN A 443 5.14 -4.60 11.10
CA GLN A 443 5.79 -3.29 11.20
C GLN A 443 6.00 -2.87 12.67
N ARG A 444 4.99 -3.06 13.54
CA ARG A 444 5.13 -2.82 15.00
C ARG A 444 6.11 -3.77 15.68
N ALA A 445 6.23 -5.01 15.21
CA ALA A 445 7.20 -5.97 15.74
C ALA A 445 8.63 -5.53 15.39
N LEU A 446 8.84 -5.14 14.13
CA LEU A 446 10.14 -4.68 13.62
C LEU A 446 10.61 -3.38 14.28
N GLY A 447 9.71 -2.42 14.50
CA GLY A 447 10.04 -1.13 15.11
C GLY A 447 10.35 -1.18 16.61
N ALA A 448 10.13 -2.31 17.27
CA ALA A 448 10.25 -2.41 18.72
C ALA A 448 11.51 -3.15 19.22
N GLY A 449 12.46 -3.41 18.33
CA GLY A 449 13.78 -3.92 18.66
C GLY A 449 14.04 -5.36 18.21
N THR A 450 15.25 -5.82 18.50
CA THR A 450 15.89 -6.96 17.83
C THR A 450 15.35 -8.34 18.21
N GLY A 451 14.76 -8.48 19.41
CA GLY A 451 14.15 -9.73 19.87
C GLY A 451 12.79 -10.07 19.26
N ARG A 452 12.32 -9.32 18.24
CA ARG A 452 11.03 -9.53 17.57
C ARG A 452 11.14 -9.65 16.05
N CYS A 453 12.36 -9.87 15.53
CA CYS A 453 12.57 -10.01 14.09
C CYS A 453 11.89 -11.26 13.52
N THR A 454 11.95 -12.41 14.18
CA THR A 454 11.27 -13.63 13.70
C THR A 454 9.74 -13.51 13.75
N ASP A 455 9.21 -12.86 14.79
CA ASP A 455 7.79 -12.53 14.86
C ASP A 455 7.38 -11.62 13.70
N ALA A 456 8.18 -10.59 13.41
CA ALA A 456 7.94 -9.69 12.28
C ALA A 456 7.97 -10.42 10.93
N ASP A 457 8.96 -11.30 10.69
CA ASP A 457 9.03 -12.15 9.49
C ASP A 457 7.79 -13.06 9.35
N THR A 458 7.37 -13.69 10.45
CA THR A 458 6.18 -14.56 10.47
C THR A 458 4.92 -13.77 10.13
N LEU A 459 4.68 -12.65 10.82
CA LEU A 459 3.52 -11.80 10.60
C LEU A 459 3.50 -11.20 9.18
N ALA A 460 4.66 -10.83 8.65
CA ALA A 460 4.77 -10.30 7.29
C ALA A 460 4.47 -11.36 6.22
N THR A 461 4.97 -12.59 6.42
CA THR A 461 4.67 -13.72 5.52
C THR A 461 3.18 -14.04 5.53
N GLU A 462 2.56 -14.10 6.71
CA GLU A 462 1.11 -14.30 6.83
C GLU A 462 0.31 -13.16 6.18
N ALA A 463 0.75 -11.91 6.33
CA ALA A 463 0.14 -10.75 5.68
C ALA A 463 0.17 -10.88 4.15
N ARG A 464 1.32 -11.26 3.61
CA ARG A 464 1.52 -11.50 2.18
C ARG A 464 0.63 -12.64 1.68
N ASP A 465 0.61 -13.77 2.37
CA ASP A 465 -0.22 -14.93 2.02
C ASP A 465 -1.73 -14.61 2.02
N LEU A 466 -2.19 -13.83 3.01
CA LEU A 466 -3.57 -13.34 3.07
C LEU A 466 -3.87 -12.41 1.90
N ALA A 467 -2.98 -11.45 1.64
CA ALA A 467 -3.16 -10.49 0.55
C ALA A 467 -3.21 -11.19 -0.82
N GLU A 468 -2.35 -12.18 -1.06
CA GLU A 468 -2.38 -12.98 -2.30
C GLU A 468 -3.65 -13.80 -2.44
N ARG A 469 -4.19 -14.33 -1.34
CA ARG A 469 -5.51 -14.98 -1.34
C ARG A 469 -6.61 -13.99 -1.67
N ASP A 470 -6.58 -12.79 -1.11
CA ASP A 470 -7.56 -11.73 -1.39
C ASP A 470 -7.52 -11.33 -2.87
N VAL A 471 -6.34 -11.12 -3.46
CA VAL A 471 -6.17 -10.80 -4.89
C VAL A 471 -6.69 -11.94 -5.78
N ARG A 472 -6.36 -13.20 -5.46
CA ARG A 472 -6.88 -14.36 -6.20
C ARG A 472 -8.41 -14.48 -6.09
N ALA A 473 -8.97 -14.19 -4.92
CA ALA A 473 -10.41 -14.25 -4.68
C ALA A 473 -11.17 -13.10 -5.35
N HIS A 474 -10.56 -11.92 -5.46
CA HIS A 474 -11.10 -10.78 -6.19
C HIS A 474 -11.20 -11.08 -7.69
N GLY A 475 -10.21 -11.79 -8.25
CA GLY A 475 -10.22 -12.21 -9.65
C GLY A 475 -10.04 -11.06 -10.63
N ASN A 476 -10.45 -11.26 -11.89
CA ASN A 476 -10.47 -10.20 -12.89
C ASN A 476 -11.93 -9.74 -13.10
N PRO A 477 -12.33 -8.56 -12.58
CA PRO A 477 -13.69 -8.04 -12.79
C PRO A 477 -13.97 -7.68 -14.26
N TYR A 478 -12.94 -7.58 -15.11
CA TYR A 478 -13.05 -7.16 -16.52
C TYR A 478 -12.50 -8.19 -17.50
N PRO A 479 -13.25 -9.26 -17.82
CA PRO A 479 -12.80 -10.27 -18.77
C PRO A 479 -12.76 -9.79 -20.24
N ASP A 480 -13.56 -8.80 -20.63
CA ASP A 480 -13.73 -8.39 -22.04
C ASP A 480 -13.77 -6.86 -22.26
N GLY A 481 -13.09 -6.36 -23.30
CA GLY A 481 -13.39 -5.06 -23.95
C GLY A 481 -12.94 -3.77 -23.27
N HIS A 482 -12.32 -3.81 -22.08
CA HIS A 482 -11.90 -2.62 -21.36
C HIS A 482 -10.52 -2.07 -21.78
N PRO A 483 -10.25 -0.76 -21.55
CA PRO A 483 -8.94 -0.17 -21.82
C PRO A 483 -7.81 -0.93 -21.12
N LEU A 484 -6.71 -1.16 -21.86
CA LEU A 484 -5.52 -1.84 -21.33
C LEU A 484 -5.03 -1.13 -20.05
N GLY A 485 -4.70 -1.93 -19.03
CA GLY A 485 -4.24 -1.44 -17.73
C GLY A 485 -5.34 -0.99 -16.75
N LEU A 486 -6.61 -0.92 -17.16
CA LEU A 486 -7.72 -0.52 -16.27
C LEU A 486 -7.91 -1.49 -15.10
N THR A 487 -7.93 -2.80 -15.35
CA THR A 487 -8.01 -3.83 -14.31
C THR A 487 -6.91 -3.62 -13.27
N GLY A 488 -5.70 -3.32 -13.74
CA GLY A 488 -4.58 -2.98 -12.89
C GLY A 488 -4.84 -1.75 -12.03
N ALA A 489 -5.31 -0.66 -12.63
CA ALA A 489 -5.60 0.57 -11.90
C ALA A 489 -6.69 0.41 -10.82
N VAL A 490 -7.72 -0.40 -11.08
CA VAL A 490 -8.77 -0.72 -10.11
C VAL A 490 -8.24 -1.63 -9.01
N LEU A 491 -7.55 -2.72 -9.37
CA LEU A 491 -6.93 -3.65 -8.41
C LEU A 491 -5.93 -2.94 -7.49
N GLY A 492 -5.20 -1.96 -8.04
CA GLY A 492 -4.30 -1.11 -7.28
C GLY A 492 -4.99 0.00 -6.48
N GLY A 493 -6.31 0.19 -6.57
CA GLY A 493 -6.98 1.30 -5.89
C GLY A 493 -6.47 2.69 -6.33
N ILE A 494 -6.01 2.79 -7.58
CA ILE A 494 -5.79 4.09 -8.26
C ILE A 494 -7.15 4.71 -8.56
N LEU A 495 -8.14 3.89 -8.88
CA LEU A 495 -9.53 4.29 -9.17
C LEU A 495 -10.47 3.71 -8.10
N LEU A 496 -11.51 4.47 -7.73
CA LEU A 496 -12.38 4.16 -6.60
C LEU A 496 -13.64 3.34 -6.91
N THR A 497 -14.02 3.16 -8.18
CA THR A 497 -15.17 2.31 -8.56
C THR A 497 -14.86 1.47 -9.79
N GLU A 498 -15.58 0.36 -9.88
CA GLU A 498 -15.59 -0.58 -10.99
C GLU A 498 -16.49 -0.14 -12.16
N ASP A 499 -17.10 1.06 -12.09
CA ASP A 499 -18.00 1.57 -13.13
C ASP A 499 -17.33 1.61 -14.52
N PRO A 500 -18.08 1.45 -15.64
CA PRO A 500 -17.53 1.41 -17.00
C PRO A 500 -16.69 2.63 -17.36
N ASP A 501 -17.00 3.79 -16.78
CA ASP A 501 -16.29 5.06 -17.02
C ASP A 501 -15.02 5.22 -16.18
N ALA A 502 -14.67 4.18 -15.40
CA ALA A 502 -13.65 4.16 -14.37
C ALA A 502 -13.94 5.22 -13.28
N GLY A 503 -13.89 4.84 -12.00
CA GLY A 503 -14.19 5.79 -10.92
C GLY A 503 -13.32 7.05 -10.86
N PRO A 504 -13.63 8.01 -9.97
CA PRO A 504 -12.66 9.08 -9.69
C PRO A 504 -11.35 8.46 -9.19
N PRO A 505 -10.19 9.04 -9.56
CA PRO A 505 -8.92 8.62 -9.01
C PRO A 505 -8.86 8.94 -7.52
N THR A 506 -8.19 8.08 -6.76
CA THR A 506 -7.88 8.35 -5.35
C THR A 506 -7.01 9.60 -5.26
N SER A 507 -7.47 10.57 -4.48
CA SER A 507 -6.75 11.82 -4.18
C SER A 507 -6.48 11.92 -2.68
N TYR A 508 -5.49 12.73 -2.30
CA TYR A 508 -5.12 13.06 -0.94
C TYR A 508 -6.35 13.50 -0.16
N GLY A 509 -6.59 12.89 0.99
CA GLY A 509 -7.79 13.13 1.75
C GLY A 509 -8.31 11.88 2.43
N GLY A 510 -9.20 12.10 3.39
CA GLY A 510 -9.91 11.03 4.07
C GLY A 510 -11.13 10.54 3.29
N PRO A 511 -11.99 9.75 3.94
CA PRO A 511 -13.21 9.20 3.35
C PRO A 511 -14.13 10.23 2.69
N GLN A 512 -14.13 11.48 3.17
CA GLN A 512 -15.04 12.51 2.66
C GLN A 512 -14.51 13.18 1.38
N THR A 513 -13.19 13.29 1.22
CA THR A 513 -12.58 14.09 0.15
C THR A 513 -11.75 13.28 -0.84
N ARG A 514 -11.41 12.01 -0.57
CA ARG A 514 -10.55 11.19 -1.45
C ARG A 514 -11.08 10.99 -2.88
N GLY A 515 -12.40 11.06 -3.04
CA GLY A 515 -13.09 10.89 -4.32
C GLY A 515 -13.60 12.19 -4.94
N ARG A 516 -13.15 13.37 -4.47
CA ARG A 516 -13.68 14.69 -4.87
C ARG A 516 -13.51 15.03 -6.35
N ARG A 517 -12.60 14.36 -7.06
CA ARG A 517 -12.42 14.49 -8.52
C ARG A 517 -13.43 13.68 -9.34
N HIS A 518 -14.61 13.42 -8.76
CA HIS A 518 -15.73 12.83 -9.47
C HIS A 518 -16.39 13.91 -10.33
N LEU A 519 -16.43 13.67 -11.63
CA LEU A 519 -17.22 14.51 -12.54
C LEU A 519 -18.69 14.08 -12.48
N PRO A 520 -19.64 15.03 -12.48
CA PRO A 520 -21.08 14.74 -12.44
C PRO A 520 -21.61 14.04 -13.68
#